data_AF-A0A3D4NMK7-F1
#
_entry.id   AF-A0A3D4NMK7-F1
#
_cell.length_a   1.000
_cell.length_b   1.000
_cell.length_c   1.000
_cell.angle_alpha   90.00
_cell.angle_beta   90.00
_cell.angle_gamma   90.00
#
_symmetry.space_group_name_H-M   'P 1'
#
loop_
_entity.id
_entity.type
_entity.pdbx_description
1 polymer ?
#
loop_
_entity_poly.entity_id
_entity_poly.type
_entity_poly.pdbx_seq_one_letter_code
_entity_poly.pdbx_strand_id
1 'polypeptide(L)'
;LYRKSSFLEGTLGQKLFPEWLTIDERPHLMRALGSSAFDGDGLATYAKPFVEKGELVSYILGTYSGRKLGMPSTANAGGVHNLFVTHGDEDQAALLRRMGRGLLVTELMGQGLNMVTGDYS
;
A
#
# COMPACT_ATOMS: atom_id res chain seq x y z
N LEU A 1 5.29 -11.58 4.49
CA LEU A 1 5.88 -12.37 3.39
C LEU A 1 6.84 -13.43 3.90
N TYR A 2 8.13 -13.14 4.18
CA TYR A 2 9.11 -14.20 4.50
C TYR A 2 8.81 -15.06 5.76
N ARG A 3 7.98 -14.55 6.69
CA ARG A 3 7.50 -15.29 7.88
C ARG A 3 6.29 -16.20 7.61
N LYS A 4 5.76 -16.20 6.39
CA LYS A 4 4.51 -16.84 6.01
C LYS A 4 3.30 -16.42 6.86
N SER A 5 3.19 -15.12 7.07
CA SER A 5 2.19 -14.49 7.94
C SER A 5 1.52 -13.32 7.22
N SER A 6 1.12 -13.54 5.97
CA SER A 6 0.44 -12.53 5.15
C SER A 6 -0.54 -13.20 4.21
N PHE A 7 -1.79 -12.75 4.21
CA PHE A 7 -2.80 -13.20 3.25
C PHE A 7 -2.48 -12.79 1.79
N LEU A 8 -1.53 -11.87 1.60
CA LEU A 8 -1.04 -11.43 0.30
C LEU A 8 0.23 -12.16 -0.15
N GLU A 9 0.66 -13.21 0.54
CA GLU A 9 1.79 -14.03 0.10
C GLU A 9 1.50 -14.67 -1.27
N GLY A 10 2.43 -14.52 -2.22
CA GLY A 10 2.32 -15.10 -3.56
C GLY A 10 1.36 -14.35 -4.51
N THR A 11 0.92 -13.14 -4.14
CA THR A 11 -0.04 -12.35 -4.94
C THR A 11 0.61 -11.36 -5.91
N LEU A 12 1.94 -11.32 -6.00
CA LEU A 12 2.65 -10.47 -6.97
C LEU A 12 2.22 -10.83 -8.40
N GLY A 13 1.87 -9.81 -9.20
CA GLY A 13 1.33 -9.95 -10.54
C GLY A 13 -0.17 -10.27 -10.62
N GLN A 14 -0.87 -10.32 -9.48
CA GLN A 14 -2.31 -10.58 -9.46
C GLN A 14 -3.12 -9.29 -9.37
N LYS A 15 -4.30 -9.31 -10.00
CA LYS A 15 -5.29 -8.23 -9.91
C LYS A 15 -6.01 -8.29 -8.56
N LEU A 16 -5.60 -7.42 -7.63
CA LEU A 16 -6.15 -7.31 -6.28
C LEU A 16 -7.20 -6.18 -6.15
N PHE A 17 -7.16 -5.22 -7.07
CA PHE A 17 -8.01 -4.03 -7.05
C PHE A 17 -8.70 -3.81 -8.41
N PRO A 18 -9.70 -2.92 -8.49
CA PRO A 18 -10.28 -2.50 -9.76
C PRO A 18 -9.23 -1.91 -10.72
N GLU A 19 -9.48 -2.01 -12.02
CA GLU A 19 -8.53 -1.61 -13.07
C GLU A 19 -8.15 -0.12 -13.06
N TRP A 20 -9.05 0.73 -12.56
CA TRP A 20 -8.80 2.17 -12.48
C TRP A 20 -7.88 2.55 -11.31
N LEU A 21 -7.62 1.64 -10.38
CA LEU A 21 -6.94 1.93 -9.13
C LEU A 21 -5.43 1.70 -9.24
N THR A 22 -4.66 2.73 -8.93
CA THR A 22 -3.20 2.70 -8.76
C THR A 22 -2.85 3.21 -7.36
N ILE A 23 -1.85 2.57 -6.75
CA ILE A 23 -1.26 2.98 -5.48
C ILE A 23 0.23 3.23 -5.73
N ASP A 24 0.65 4.48 -5.53
CA ASP A 24 2.02 4.92 -5.84
C ASP A 24 2.68 5.69 -4.70
N GLU A 25 4.00 5.60 -4.63
CA GLU A 25 4.86 6.24 -3.64
C GLU A 25 5.59 7.42 -4.27
N ARG A 26 5.63 8.57 -3.56
CA ARG A 26 6.31 9.79 -4.01
C ARG A 26 7.24 10.34 -2.92
N PRO A 27 8.42 9.74 -2.73
CA PRO A 27 9.25 9.99 -1.56
C PRO A 27 9.85 11.40 -1.47
N HIS A 28 9.94 12.11 -2.60
CA HIS A 28 10.64 13.41 -2.70
C HIS A 28 9.69 14.61 -2.85
N LEU A 29 8.43 14.47 -2.41
CA LEU A 29 7.52 15.61 -2.38
C LEU A 29 8.04 16.66 -1.40
N MET A 30 8.24 17.87 -1.89
CA MET A 30 8.75 18.97 -1.08
C MET A 30 7.82 19.24 0.09
N ARG A 31 8.38 19.22 1.32
CA ARG A 31 7.68 19.55 2.57
C ARG A 31 6.52 18.61 2.96
N ALA A 32 6.37 17.46 2.31
CA ALA A 32 5.38 16.48 2.72
C ALA A 32 5.83 15.73 4.00
N LEU A 33 4.85 15.32 4.82
CA LEU A 33 5.09 14.74 6.14
C LEU A 33 5.82 13.39 6.10
N GLY A 34 5.68 12.63 5.01
CA GLY A 34 6.29 11.31 4.85
C GLY A 34 7.53 11.28 3.98
N SER A 35 8.03 12.44 3.52
CA SER A 35 9.17 12.51 2.60
C SER A 35 10.47 12.04 3.24
N SER A 36 11.24 11.25 2.49
CA SER A 36 12.60 10.85 2.86
C SER A 36 13.44 10.65 1.60
N ALA A 37 14.71 11.05 1.64
CA ALA A 37 15.66 10.84 0.54
C ALA A 37 16.30 9.44 0.56
N PHE A 38 16.26 8.76 1.70
CA PHE A 38 16.85 7.43 1.89
C PHE A 38 15.99 6.56 2.82
N ASP A 39 16.09 5.25 2.64
CA ASP A 39 15.41 4.27 3.50
C ASP A 39 16.27 3.91 4.74
N GLY A 40 15.76 3.06 5.62
CA GLY A 40 16.44 2.61 6.83
C GLY A 40 17.75 1.83 6.60
N ASP A 41 18.01 1.37 5.37
CA ASP A 41 19.27 0.72 4.98
C ASP A 41 20.23 1.71 4.28
N GLY A 42 19.82 2.98 4.10
CA GLY A 42 20.58 4.03 3.42
C GLY A 42 20.46 4.02 1.89
N LEU A 43 19.54 3.24 1.31
CA LEU A 43 19.30 3.24 -0.13
C LEU A 43 18.51 4.50 -0.51
N ALA A 44 18.84 5.10 -1.65
CA ALA A 44 18.08 6.22 -2.20
C ALA A 44 16.64 5.78 -2.52
N THR A 45 15.66 6.48 -1.94
CA THR A 45 14.24 6.28 -2.25
C THR A 45 13.94 6.81 -3.64
N TYR A 46 12.95 6.23 -4.31
CA TYR A 46 12.49 6.67 -5.64
C TYR A 46 10.99 6.44 -5.79
N ALA A 47 10.36 7.21 -6.67
CA ALA A 47 8.94 7.09 -6.94
C ALA A 47 8.64 5.77 -7.65
N LYS A 48 7.63 5.03 -7.18
CA LYS A 48 7.26 3.72 -7.73
C LYS A 48 5.80 3.35 -7.42
N PRO A 49 5.13 2.55 -8.26
CA PRO A 49 3.86 1.95 -7.92
C PRO A 49 4.04 0.69 -7.06
N PHE A 50 3.08 0.42 -6.18
CA PHE A 50 2.87 -0.89 -5.56
C PHE A 50 1.69 -1.61 -6.20
N VAL A 51 0.66 -0.85 -6.57
CA VAL A 51 -0.46 -1.32 -7.37
C VAL A 51 -0.53 -0.50 -8.64
N GLU A 52 -0.57 -1.13 -9.81
CA GLU A 52 -0.74 -0.46 -11.10
C GLU A 52 -1.95 -1.05 -11.83
N LYS A 53 -2.94 -0.22 -12.14
CA LYS A 53 -4.18 -0.65 -12.82
C LYS A 53 -4.85 -1.88 -12.18
N GLY A 54 -4.87 -1.89 -10.86
CA GLY A 54 -5.44 -2.97 -10.06
C GLY A 54 -4.52 -4.15 -9.76
N GLU A 55 -3.36 -4.24 -10.42
CA GLU A 55 -2.39 -5.33 -10.26
C GLU A 55 -1.33 -5.02 -9.21
N LEU A 56 -1.01 -5.97 -8.33
CA LEU A 56 0.10 -5.84 -7.39
C LEU A 56 1.44 -6.03 -8.11
N VAL A 57 2.14 -4.94 -8.39
CA VAL A 57 3.39 -4.95 -9.17
C VAL A 57 4.65 -4.93 -8.31
N SER A 58 4.55 -4.58 -7.03
CA SER A 58 5.70 -4.50 -6.13
C SER A 58 5.32 -4.79 -4.67
N TYR A 59 6.25 -5.41 -3.93
CA TYR A 59 6.17 -5.50 -2.47
C TYR A 59 6.98 -4.38 -1.82
N ILE A 60 6.75 -4.14 -0.53
CA ILE A 60 7.52 -3.19 0.28
C ILE A 60 8.67 -3.97 0.93
N LEU A 61 9.88 -3.84 0.40
CA LEU A 61 11.05 -4.62 0.83
C LEU A 61 12.26 -3.71 1.15
N GLY A 62 12.86 -3.94 2.31
CA GLY A 62 14.26 -3.57 2.58
C GLY A 62 15.22 -4.68 2.15
N THR A 63 16.52 -4.48 2.38
CA THR A 63 17.58 -5.39 1.93
C THR A 63 17.47 -6.77 2.57
N TYR A 64 17.20 -6.84 3.88
CA TYR A 64 17.07 -8.13 4.59
C TYR A 64 15.86 -8.92 4.11
N SER A 65 14.69 -8.27 3.99
CA SER A 65 13.48 -8.93 3.50
C SER A 65 13.62 -9.39 2.05
N GLY A 66 14.28 -8.60 1.19
CA GLY A 66 14.61 -8.99 -0.17
C GLY A 66 15.46 -10.26 -0.20
N ARG A 67 16.57 -10.29 0.56
CA ARG A 67 17.43 -11.48 0.67
C ARG A 67 16.67 -12.73 1.13
N LYS A 68 15.77 -12.61 2.11
CA LYS A 68 14.96 -13.75 2.59
C LYS A 68 13.96 -14.27 1.56
N LEU A 69 13.54 -13.44 0.62
CA LEU A 69 12.59 -13.79 -0.44
C LEU A 69 13.28 -14.08 -1.78
N GLY A 70 14.60 -13.91 -1.89
CA GLY A 70 15.30 -13.98 -3.18
C GLY A 70 14.93 -12.84 -4.13
N MET A 71 14.54 -11.68 -3.59
CA MET A 71 14.08 -10.49 -4.33
C MET A 71 15.00 -9.29 -4.06
N PRO A 72 15.07 -8.30 -4.98
CA PRO A 72 15.77 -7.06 -4.72
C PRO A 72 15.09 -6.23 -3.61
N SER A 73 15.85 -5.33 -2.99
CA SER A 73 15.26 -4.26 -2.16
C SER A 73 14.45 -3.32 -3.06
N THR A 74 13.34 -2.80 -2.54
CA THR A 74 12.56 -1.75 -3.21
C THR A 74 12.89 -0.37 -2.65
N ALA A 75 13.98 -0.24 -1.88
CA ALA A 75 14.34 0.97 -1.13
C ALA A 75 13.22 1.41 -0.18
N ASN A 76 12.67 0.44 0.57
CA ASN A 76 11.59 0.65 1.54
C ASN A 76 11.91 0.04 2.92
N ALA A 77 13.19 -0.05 3.31
CA ALA A 77 13.52 -0.36 4.69
C ALA A 77 12.94 0.74 5.61
N GLY A 78 12.06 0.37 6.54
CA GLY A 78 11.36 1.33 7.40
C GLY A 78 9.97 1.77 6.90
N GLY A 79 9.52 1.32 5.73
CA GLY A 79 8.17 1.54 5.22
C GLY A 79 8.10 2.35 3.92
N VAL A 80 6.96 3.00 3.70
CA VAL A 80 6.67 3.81 2.52
C VAL A 80 6.73 5.31 2.84
N HIS A 81 6.98 6.12 1.82
CA HIS A 81 7.16 7.56 1.88
C HIS A 81 6.19 8.27 0.93
N ASN A 82 5.16 8.90 1.50
CA ASN A 82 4.06 9.55 0.79
C ASN A 82 3.35 8.61 -0.20
N LEU A 83 2.49 7.74 0.33
CA LEU A 83 1.65 6.86 -0.46
C LEU A 83 0.39 7.58 -0.94
N PHE A 84 0.03 7.39 -2.20
CA PHE A 84 -1.17 7.93 -2.82
C PHE A 84 -2.04 6.80 -3.35
N VAL A 85 -3.35 7.01 -3.30
CA VAL A 85 -4.34 6.18 -3.97
C VAL A 85 -5.03 7.05 -5.00
N THR A 86 -5.07 6.60 -6.25
CA THR A 86 -5.81 7.31 -7.30
C THR A 86 -7.30 7.34 -6.95
N HIS A 87 -7.96 8.46 -7.22
CA HIS A 87 -9.36 8.66 -6.93
C HIS A 87 -10.11 9.23 -8.15
N GLY A 88 -11.44 9.13 -8.12
CA GLY A 88 -12.30 9.84 -9.05
C GLY A 88 -12.48 11.31 -8.65
N ASP A 89 -13.51 11.95 -9.22
CA ASP A 89 -13.82 13.37 -8.98
C ASP A 89 -14.97 13.58 -7.98
N GLU A 90 -15.42 12.50 -7.30
CA GLU A 90 -16.51 12.54 -6.35
C GLU A 90 -16.01 12.92 -4.94
N ASP A 91 -16.64 13.93 -4.34
CA ASP A 91 -16.46 14.24 -2.92
C ASP A 91 -17.28 13.29 -2.02
N GLN A 92 -17.09 13.38 -0.70
CA GLN A 92 -17.82 12.51 0.24
C GLN A 92 -19.35 12.66 0.10
N ALA A 93 -19.86 13.86 -0.15
CA ALA A 93 -21.29 14.10 -0.30
C ALA A 93 -21.84 13.42 -1.57
N ALA A 94 -21.10 13.46 -2.68
CA ALA A 94 -21.41 12.74 -3.91
C ALA A 94 -21.41 11.22 -3.67
N LEU A 95 -20.39 10.70 -2.99
CA LEU A 95 -20.31 9.27 -2.64
C LEU A 95 -21.49 8.81 -1.78
N LEU A 96 -21.94 9.63 -0.81
CA LEU A 96 -23.12 9.31 0.00
C LEU A 96 -24.42 9.30 -0.81
N ARG A 97 -24.59 10.25 -1.75
CA ARG A 97 -25.73 10.25 -2.68
C ARG A 97 -25.70 9.01 -3.57
N ARG A 98 -24.52 8.65 -4.09
CA ARG A 98 -24.31 7.46 -4.93
C ARG A 98 -24.56 6.15 -4.17
N MET A 99 -24.18 6.09 -2.90
CA MET A 99 -24.44 4.93 -2.03
C MET A 99 -25.94 4.73 -1.79
N GLY A 100 -26.72 5.80 -1.70
CA GLY A 100 -28.15 5.76 -1.42
C GLY A 100 -28.46 5.34 0.01
N ARG A 101 -28.41 4.04 0.29
CA ARG A 101 -28.60 3.47 1.63
C ARG A 101 -27.39 2.61 2.00
N GLY A 102 -26.73 2.92 3.11
CA GLY A 102 -25.58 2.16 3.60
C GLY A 102 -25.09 2.67 4.95
N LEU A 103 -23.84 2.33 5.28
CA LEU A 103 -23.17 2.69 6.52
C LEU A 103 -21.93 3.55 6.21
N LEU A 104 -21.88 4.76 6.76
CA LEU A 104 -20.67 5.57 6.78
C LEU A 104 -19.93 5.32 8.10
N VAL A 105 -18.72 4.75 8.00
CA VAL A 105 -17.85 4.51 9.15
C VAL A 105 -16.91 5.71 9.32
N THR A 106 -16.88 6.31 10.51
CA THR A 106 -16.01 7.44 10.86
C THR A 106 -14.99 7.11 11.93
N GLU A 107 -15.17 5.99 12.65
CA GLU A 107 -14.29 5.51 13.70
C GLU A 107 -14.33 3.98 13.74
N LEU A 108 -13.21 3.37 14.12
CA LEU A 108 -13.06 1.94 14.35
C LEU A 108 -12.49 1.71 15.75
N MET A 109 -12.85 0.60 16.40
CA MET A 109 -12.39 0.25 17.74
C MET A 109 -11.90 -1.20 17.78
N GLY A 110 -10.87 -1.47 18.59
CA GLY A 110 -10.35 -2.82 18.80
C GLY A 110 -9.28 -3.29 17.81
N GLN A 111 -8.89 -4.56 17.94
CA GLN A 111 -7.90 -5.25 17.09
C GLN A 111 -8.60 -6.39 16.37
N GLY A 112 -9.35 -6.07 15.31
CA GLY A 112 -10.20 -7.03 14.57
C GLY A 112 -9.58 -7.58 13.27
N LEU A 113 -8.30 -7.28 12.99
CA LEU A 113 -7.63 -7.65 11.75
C LEU A 113 -6.66 -8.83 11.96
N ASN A 114 -6.82 -9.89 11.18
CA ASN A 114 -5.85 -10.98 11.09
C ASN A 114 -5.02 -10.89 9.81
N MET A 115 -3.74 -10.49 9.93
CA MET A 115 -2.84 -10.35 8.79
C MET A 115 -2.48 -11.68 8.10
N VAL A 116 -2.66 -12.83 8.74
CA VAL A 116 -2.35 -14.14 8.13
C VAL A 116 -3.44 -14.58 7.16
N THR A 117 -4.71 -14.38 7.54
CA THR A 117 -5.87 -14.88 6.78
C THR A 117 -6.60 -13.79 6.00
N GLY A 118 -6.41 -12.52 6.37
CA GLY A 118 -7.18 -11.40 5.84
C GLY A 118 -8.55 -11.24 6.52
N ASP A 119 -8.82 -12.01 7.58
CA ASP A 119 -10.05 -11.90 8.35
C ASP A 119 -10.16 -10.51 9.01
N TYR A 120 -11.35 -9.92 8.97
CA TYR A 120 -11.63 -8.57 9.45
C TYR A 120 -13.01 -8.51 10.10
N SER A 121 -13.04 -8.06 11.36
CA SER A 121 -14.27 -7.85 12.15
C SER A 121 -14.31 -6.49 12.82
#